data_AF-A0A519YRG2-F1
#
_entry.id   AF-A0A519YRG2-F1
#
_cell.length_a   1.000
_cell.length_b   1.000
_cell.length_c   1.000
_cell.angle_alpha   90.00
_cell.angle_beta   90.00
_cell.angle_gamma   90.00
#
_symmetry.space_group_name_H-M   'P 1'
#
loop_
_entity.id
_entity.type
_entity.pdbx_description
1 polymer ?
#
loop_
_entity_poly.entity_id
_entity_poly.type
_entity_poly.pdbx_seq_one_letter_code
_entity_poly.pdbx_strand_id
1 'polypeptide(L)'
;MDFVREQWNANVTKMNTFLLSLQEAEPAAGVGTGLATYNFADMGRGEIADVGKKLFNEGKITLDELFRFEHPDGRLKVGLNGEPVALNPYDRLDFIGFTRKAVRDMEETGEAQRPDSGYKMLVDLLAKLETWQA
;
A
#
# COMPACT_ATOMS: atom_id res chain seq x y z
N MET A 1 16.51 20.46 2.11
CA MET A 1 17.44 19.94 1.09
C MET A 1 18.03 18.62 1.57
N ASP A 2 17.42 17.45 1.52
CA ASP A 2 16.03 16.99 1.42
C ASP A 2 16.08 15.50 1.82
N PHE A 3 16.09 15.20 3.12
CA PHE A 3 16.11 13.81 3.61
C PHE A 3 14.95 12.98 3.02
N VAL A 4 13.80 13.62 2.81
CA VAL A 4 12.64 13.02 2.14
C VAL A 4 12.93 12.68 0.67
N ARG A 5 13.71 13.49 -0.04
CA ARG A 5 14.11 13.23 -1.44
C ARG A 5 15.20 12.16 -1.52
N GLU A 6 16.10 12.10 -0.57
CA GLU A 6 17.10 11.02 -0.47
C GLU A 6 16.47 9.67 -0.13
N GLN A 7 15.52 9.66 0.81
CA GLN A 7 14.74 8.46 1.14
C GLN A 7 13.86 8.02 -0.04
N TRP A 8 13.23 8.96 -0.73
CA TRP A 8 12.50 8.69 -1.98
C TRP A 8 13.41 8.05 -3.03
N ASN A 9 14.57 8.65 -3.30
CA ASN A 9 15.52 8.12 -4.29
C ASN A 9 16.08 6.75 -3.90
N ALA A 10 16.35 6.52 -2.61
CA ALA A 10 16.79 5.22 -2.09
C ALA A 10 15.71 4.15 -2.23
N ASN A 11 14.44 4.51 -1.97
CA ASN A 11 13.31 3.59 -2.13
C ASN A 11 13.06 3.27 -3.61
N VAL A 12 13.07 4.28 -4.49
CA VAL A 12 12.97 4.07 -5.95
C VAL A 12 14.11 3.18 -6.47
N THR A 13 15.33 3.34 -5.96
CA THR A 13 16.49 2.51 -6.35
C THR A 13 16.32 1.06 -5.90
N LYS A 14 15.85 0.82 -4.67
CA LYS A 14 15.57 -0.52 -4.14
C LYS A 14 14.45 -1.20 -4.92
N MET A 15 13.40 -0.45 -5.25
CA MET A 15 12.27 -0.93 -6.06
C MET A 15 12.71 -1.33 -7.46
N ASN A 16 13.54 -0.51 -8.13
CA ASN A 16 14.08 -0.86 -9.45
C ASN A 16 15.01 -2.07 -9.41
N THR A 17 15.82 -2.21 -8.36
CA THR A 17 16.69 -3.38 -8.16
C THR A 17 15.86 -4.65 -7.94
N PHE A 18 14.76 -4.53 -7.20
CA PHE A 18 13.84 -5.64 -6.96
C PHE A 18 13.09 -6.06 -8.23
N LEU A 19 12.58 -5.11 -9.03
CA LEU A 19 11.94 -5.39 -10.32
C LEU A 19 12.89 -6.11 -11.29
N LEU A 20 14.17 -5.72 -11.31
CA LEU A 20 15.20 -6.41 -12.09
C LEU A 20 15.46 -7.84 -11.58
N SER A 21 15.47 -8.04 -10.26
CA SER A 21 15.62 -9.38 -9.67
C SER A 21 14.44 -10.32 -9.93
N LEU A 22 13.23 -9.77 -10.12
CA LEU A 22 12.04 -10.52 -10.50
C LEU A 22 12.04 -10.91 -11.99
N GLN A 23 12.66 -10.11 -12.86
CA GLN A 23 12.82 -10.46 -14.28
C GLN A 23 13.81 -11.61 -14.50
N GLU A 24 14.77 -11.80 -13.60
CA GLU A 24 15.72 -12.92 -13.66
C GLU A 24 15.20 -14.21 -12.99
N ALA A 25 14.03 -14.16 -12.34
CA ALA A 25 13.46 -15.25 -11.56
C ALA A 25 12.02 -15.60 -12.00
N GLU A 26 11.84 -16.00 -13.25
CA GLU A 26 10.62 -16.70 -13.68
C GLU A 26 10.99 -17.96 -14.46
N PRO A 27 10.37 -19.09 -14.09
CA PRO A 27 9.37 -19.58 -15.03
C PRO A 27 8.03 -19.86 -14.36
N ALA A 28 7.00 -19.15 -14.86
CA ALA A 28 5.75 -19.69 -15.38
C ALA A 28 5.18 -20.95 -14.69
N ALA A 29 4.13 -20.78 -13.89
CA ALA A 29 2.96 -21.68 -13.87
C ALA A 29 1.84 -21.08 -13.01
N GLY A 30 0.59 -21.23 -13.48
CA GLY A 30 -0.64 -20.78 -12.82
C GLY A 30 -0.80 -21.25 -11.37
N VAL A 31 -1.80 -20.79 -10.65
CA VAL A 31 -3.14 -21.38 -10.69
C VAL A 31 -4.12 -20.42 -10.02
N GLY A 32 -5.22 -20.12 -10.71
CA GLY A 32 -6.39 -19.53 -10.06
C GLY A 32 -7.02 -20.55 -9.11
N THR A 33 -7.12 -20.19 -7.83
CA THR A 33 -8.05 -20.83 -6.87
C THR A 33 -8.49 -19.79 -5.85
N GLY A 34 -9.80 -19.51 -5.86
CA GLY A 34 -10.51 -18.78 -4.82
C GLY A 34 -10.43 -17.26 -4.97
N LEU A 35 -11.56 -16.63 -5.31
CA LEU A 35 -11.90 -15.33 -4.76
C LEU A 35 -11.94 -15.51 -3.24
N ALA A 36 -10.78 -15.47 -2.59
CA ALA A 36 -10.74 -15.31 -1.16
C ALA A 36 -11.29 -13.91 -0.91
N THR A 37 -12.56 -13.83 -0.50
CA THR A 37 -13.15 -12.58 -0.05
C THR A 37 -12.30 -12.10 1.13
N TYR A 38 -11.58 -11.00 0.93
CA TYR A 38 -10.72 -10.46 1.96
C TYR A 38 -11.57 -9.61 2.89
N ASN A 39 -11.65 -10.01 4.16
CA ASN A 39 -12.30 -9.20 5.17
C ASN A 39 -11.27 -8.34 5.92
N PHE A 40 -10.92 -7.20 5.33
CA PHE A 40 -9.95 -6.26 5.90
C PHE A 40 -10.39 -5.64 7.24
N ALA A 41 -11.68 -5.69 7.59
CA ALA A 41 -12.17 -5.20 8.87
C ALA A 41 -11.77 -6.11 10.04
N ASP A 42 -11.59 -7.41 9.76
CA ASP A 42 -11.24 -8.44 10.74
C ASP A 42 -9.79 -8.91 10.61
N MET A 43 -8.93 -8.13 9.95
CA MET A 43 -7.50 -8.43 9.78
C MET A 43 -6.61 -7.55 10.66
N GLY A 44 -5.51 -8.12 11.15
CA GLY A 44 -4.41 -7.35 11.74
C GLY A 44 -3.55 -6.71 10.67
N ARG A 45 -2.80 -5.66 11.02
CA ARG A 45 -1.88 -4.95 10.11
C ARG A 45 -0.97 -5.89 9.31
N GLY A 46 -0.41 -6.93 9.95
CA GLY A 46 0.46 -7.91 9.29
C GLY A 46 -0.26 -8.71 8.22
N GLU A 47 -1.49 -9.16 8.51
CA GLU A 47 -2.32 -9.91 7.54
C GLU A 47 -2.69 -9.04 6.35
N ILE A 48 -3.00 -7.76 6.58
CA ILE A 48 -3.27 -6.79 5.51
C ILE A 48 -2.03 -6.61 4.62
N ALA A 49 -0.85 -6.44 5.21
CA ALA A 49 0.39 -6.31 4.46
C ALA A 49 0.69 -7.56 3.61
N ASP A 50 0.45 -8.76 4.14
CA ASP A 50 0.66 -10.01 3.41
C ASP A 50 -0.34 -10.20 2.26
N VAL A 51 -1.60 -9.79 2.45
CA VAL A 51 -2.58 -9.72 1.35
C VAL A 51 -2.11 -8.74 0.28
N GLY A 52 -1.61 -7.57 0.67
CA GLY A 52 -1.02 -6.59 -0.26
C GLY A 52 0.09 -7.20 -1.11
N LYS A 53 1.06 -7.89 -0.48
CA LYS A 53 2.16 -8.56 -1.19
C LYS A 53 1.66 -9.62 -2.16
N LYS A 54 0.67 -10.42 -1.75
CA LYS A 54 0.05 -11.42 -2.62
C LYS A 54 -0.60 -10.77 -3.83
N LEU A 55 -1.41 -9.73 -3.63
CA LEU A 55 -2.07 -8.99 -4.71
C LEU A 55 -1.07 -8.33 -5.67
N PHE A 56 0.05 -7.84 -5.14
CA PHE A 56 1.13 -7.26 -5.94
C PHE A 56 1.83 -8.32 -6.80
N ASN A 57 2.18 -9.46 -6.20
CA ASN A 57 2.78 -10.59 -6.92
C ASN A 57 1.84 -11.17 -8.00
N GLU A 58 0.53 -11.10 -7.78
CA GLU A 58 -0.51 -11.47 -8.76
C GLU A 58 -0.75 -10.38 -9.83
N GLY A 59 -0.06 -9.23 -9.75
CA GLY A 59 -0.23 -8.11 -10.69
C GLY A 59 -1.56 -7.38 -10.57
N LYS A 60 -2.30 -7.56 -9.47
CA LYS A 60 -3.63 -6.93 -9.23
C LYS A 60 -3.52 -5.51 -8.68
N ILE A 61 -2.40 -5.19 -8.03
CA ILE A 61 -2.09 -3.86 -7.52
C ILE A 61 -0.70 -3.40 -7.96
N THR A 62 -0.50 -2.08 -8.01
CA THR A 62 0.79 -1.46 -8.27
C THR A 62 1.65 -1.43 -7.01
N LEU A 63 2.91 -1.03 -7.16
CA LEU A 63 3.85 -0.92 -6.05
C LEU A 63 3.49 0.23 -5.09
N ASP A 64 2.94 1.33 -5.61
CA ASP A 64 2.44 2.44 -4.80
C ASP A 64 1.22 2.00 -3.97
N GLU A 65 0.35 1.18 -4.56
CA GLU A 65 -0.77 0.57 -3.86
C GLU A 65 -0.27 -0.41 -2.78
N LEU A 66 0.74 -1.24 -3.07
CA LEU A 66 1.38 -2.11 -2.08
C LEU A 66 1.93 -1.33 -0.88
N PHE A 67 2.60 -0.20 -1.11
CA PHE A 67 3.10 0.66 -0.04
C PHE A 67 1.97 1.10 0.91
N ARG A 68 0.76 1.33 0.39
CA ARG A 68 -0.40 1.65 1.21
C ARG A 68 -0.83 0.48 2.10
N PHE A 69 -0.78 -0.76 1.62
CA PHE A 69 -1.06 -1.95 2.44
C PHE A 69 -0.07 -2.13 3.59
N GLU A 70 1.22 -1.84 3.36
CA GLU A 70 2.25 -1.89 4.39
C GLU A 70 2.14 -0.72 5.39
N HIS A 71 1.66 0.43 4.90
CA HIS A 71 1.48 1.67 5.67
C HIS A 71 0.08 2.30 5.51
N PRO A 72 -0.98 1.68 6.07
CA PRO A 72 -2.38 2.15 6.01
C PRO A 72 -2.63 3.57 6.50
N ASP A 73 -1.84 3.99 7.49
CA ASP A 73 -1.87 5.31 8.10
C ASP A 73 -1.04 6.32 7.32
N GLY A 74 -0.35 5.88 6.26
CA GLY A 74 0.54 6.69 5.43
C GLY A 74 1.76 7.21 6.18
N ARG A 75 2.01 6.68 7.38
CA ARG A 75 3.04 7.17 8.29
C ARG A 75 3.96 6.01 8.64
N LEU A 76 5.23 6.19 8.31
CA LEU A 76 6.28 5.53 9.06
C LEU A 76 6.20 6.08 10.48
N LYS A 77 5.94 5.23 11.48
CA LYS A 77 5.93 5.68 12.86
C LYS A 77 7.37 6.02 13.22
N VAL A 78 7.66 7.30 13.40
CA VAL A 78 8.98 7.76 13.82
C VAL A 78 8.94 7.90 15.34
N GLY A 79 9.89 7.26 16.02
CA GLY A 79 10.07 7.35 17.46
C GLY A 79 10.49 8.75 17.89
N LEU A 80 10.44 9.03 19.20
CA LEU A 80 10.87 10.31 19.77
C LEU A 80 12.35 10.65 19.49
N ASN A 81 13.13 9.64 19.10
CA ASN A 81 14.54 9.71 18.73
C ASN A 81 14.77 9.88 17.22
N GLY A 82 13.72 9.99 16.40
CA GLY A 82 13.86 10.08 14.94
C GLY A 82 14.02 8.73 14.23
N GLU A 83 14.04 7.62 14.97
CA GLU A 83 14.19 6.28 14.39
C GLU A 83 12.85 5.71 13.93
N PRO A 84 12.83 4.94 12.82
CA PRO A 84 11.65 4.15 12.46
C PRO A 84 11.30 3.18 13.58
N VAL A 85 10.07 3.29 14.10
CA VAL A 85 9.50 2.35 15.06
C VAL A 85 8.69 1.34 14.27
N ALA A 86 9.00 0.06 14.48
CA ALA A 86 8.23 -1.03 13.93
C ALA A 86 6.76 -0.91 14.37
N LEU A 87 5.85 -0.97 13.41
CA LEU A 87 4.43 -1.02 13.67
C LEU A 87 4.07 -2.43 14.16
N ASN A 88 3.21 -2.52 15.17
CA ASN A 88 2.79 -3.82 15.68
C ASN A 88 1.90 -4.52 14.62
N PRO A 89 2.27 -5.71 14.14
CA PRO A 89 1.51 -6.41 13.10
C PRO A 89 0.14 -6.89 13.59
N TYR A 90 -0.07 -7.00 14.89
CA TYR A 90 -1.34 -7.44 15.47
C TYR A 90 -2.33 -6.29 15.73
N ASP A 91 -1.93 -5.05 15.45
CA ASP A 91 -2.85 -3.91 15.59
C ASP A 91 -4.01 -4.06 14.61
N ARG A 92 -5.23 -3.96 15.14
CA ARG A 92 -6.46 -3.88 14.35
C ARG A 92 -6.57 -2.48 13.75
N LEU A 93 -6.79 -2.40 12.43
CA LEU A 93 -6.93 -1.14 11.72
C LEU A 93 -8.05 -1.22 10.70
N ASP A 94 -8.91 -0.20 10.67
CA ASP A 94 -9.92 -0.03 9.62
C ASP A 94 -9.26 0.52 8.34
N PHE A 95 -8.60 -0.36 7.57
CA PHE A 95 -7.86 0.00 6.37
C PHE A 95 -8.70 0.75 5.33
N ILE A 96 -9.92 0.26 5.10
CA ILE A 96 -10.86 0.83 4.13
C ILE A 96 -11.34 2.18 4.66
N GLY A 97 -11.67 2.29 5.94
CA GLY A 97 -12.00 3.55 6.59
C GLY A 97 -10.88 4.59 6.47
N PHE A 98 -9.62 4.21 6.68
CA PHE A 98 -8.47 5.10 6.51
C PHE A 98 -8.28 5.56 5.05
N THR A 99 -8.46 4.65 4.09
CA THR A 99 -8.34 4.99 2.67
C THR A 99 -9.48 5.92 2.23
N ARG A 100 -10.72 5.63 2.63
CA ARG A 100 -11.89 6.48 2.38
C ARG A 100 -11.75 7.86 3.03
N LYS A 101 -11.26 7.91 4.27
CA LYS A 101 -11.00 9.18 4.96
C LYS A 101 -9.93 10.00 4.22
N ALA A 102 -8.85 9.37 3.77
CA ALA A 102 -7.80 10.07 3.02
C ALA A 102 -8.32 10.68 1.71
N VAL A 103 -9.11 9.93 0.94
CA VAL A 103 -9.78 10.45 -0.28
C VAL A 103 -10.63 11.68 0.08
N ARG A 104 -11.49 11.55 1.09
CA ARG A 104 -12.37 12.65 1.53
C ARG A 104 -11.59 13.87 2.01
N ASP A 105 -10.54 13.70 2.80
CA ASP A 105 -9.70 14.80 3.28
C ASP A 105 -9.06 15.55 2.10
N MET A 106 -8.66 14.85 1.03
CA MET A 106 -8.11 15.46 -0.18
C MET A 106 -9.15 16.22 -0.99
N GLU A 107 -10.40 15.73 -1.04
CA GLU A 107 -11.52 16.44 -1.65
C GLU A 107 -11.83 17.73 -0.89
N GLU A 108 -11.90 17.67 0.45
CA GLU A 108 -12.23 18.82 1.31
C GLU A 108 -11.13 19.89 1.31
N THR A 109 -9.86 19.48 1.22
CA THR A 109 -8.71 20.41 1.22
C THR A 109 -8.34 20.94 -0.17
N GLY A 110 -8.93 20.40 -1.24
CA GLY A 110 -8.61 20.75 -2.63
C GLY A 110 -7.36 20.05 -3.17
N GLU A 111 -6.66 19.23 -2.38
CA GLU A 111 -5.51 18.42 -2.81
C GLU A 111 -5.89 17.42 -3.92
N ALA A 112 -7.16 17.02 -4.01
CA ALA A 112 -7.68 16.19 -5.10
C ALA A 112 -7.46 16.81 -6.50
N GLN A 113 -7.35 18.13 -6.60
CA GLN A 113 -7.16 18.85 -7.87
C GLN A 113 -5.68 18.94 -8.29
N ARG A 114 -4.75 18.57 -7.41
CA ARG A 114 -3.32 18.63 -7.69
C ARG A 114 -2.88 17.40 -8.51
N PRO A 115 -2.15 17.59 -9.63
CA PRO A 115 -1.74 16.48 -10.49
C PRO A 115 -0.87 15.42 -9.81
N ASP A 116 -0.16 15.80 -8.74
CA ASP A 116 0.84 15.01 -8.03
C ASP A 116 0.37 14.49 -6.66
N SER A 117 -0.91 14.66 -6.31
CA SER A 117 -1.40 14.40 -4.95
C SER A 117 -1.60 12.92 -4.62
N GLY A 118 -1.56 12.03 -5.61
CA GLY A 118 -1.87 10.62 -5.43
C GLY A 118 -3.37 10.32 -5.28
N TYR A 119 -4.23 11.34 -5.44
CA TYR A 119 -5.69 11.21 -5.30
C TYR A 119 -6.28 10.09 -6.16
N LYS A 120 -5.91 10.06 -7.46
CA LYS A 120 -6.38 9.04 -8.40
C LYS A 120 -6.00 7.63 -7.95
N MET A 121 -4.79 7.44 -7.45
CA MET A 121 -4.33 6.14 -6.94
C MET A 121 -5.16 5.70 -5.73
N LEU A 122 -5.50 6.61 -4.81
CA LEU A 122 -6.34 6.29 -3.66
C LEU A 122 -7.79 5.96 -4.03
N VAL A 123 -8.37 6.66 -5.01
CA VAL A 123 -9.71 6.36 -5.53
C VAL A 123 -9.73 5.00 -6.24
N ASP A 124 -8.75 4.75 -7.11
CA ASP A 124 -8.65 3.50 -7.86
C ASP A 124 -8.40 2.31 -6.90
N LEU A 125 -7.60 2.50 -5.84
CA LEU A 125 -7.41 1.52 -4.78
C LEU A 125 -8.70 1.27 -4.00
N LEU A 126 -9.42 2.32 -3.58
CA LEU A 126 -10.66 2.19 -2.82
C LEU A 126 -11.71 1.38 -3.61
N ALA A 127 -11.85 1.66 -4.91
CA ALA A 127 -12.77 0.91 -5.78
C ALA A 127 -12.41 -0.58 -5.84
N LYS A 128 -11.13 -0.94 -5.97
CA LYS A 128 -10.67 -2.34 -5.95
C LYS A 128 -10.99 -3.03 -4.62
N LEU A 129 -10.73 -2.36 -3.50
CA LEU A 129 -10.98 -2.91 -2.16
C LEU A 129 -12.48 -3.22 -1.95
N GLU A 130 -13.36 -2.31 -2.38
CA GLU A 130 -14.81 -2.51 -2.28
C GLU A 130 -15.29 -3.69 -3.13
N THR A 131 -14.64 -3.97 -4.27
CA THR A 131 -14.94 -5.16 -5.09
C THR A 131 -14.43 -6.48 -4.50
N TRP A 132 -13.39 -6.45 -3.65
CA TRP A 132 -12.84 -7.66 -3.01
C TRP A 132 -13.52 -8.03 -1.70
N GLN A 133 -14.30 -7.11 -1.11
CA GLN A 133 -15.15 -7.39 0.05
C GLN A 133 -16.49 -8.04 -0.31
N ALA A 134 -16.95 -7.90 -1.56
CA ALA A 134 -18.22 -8.42 -2.06
C ALA A 134 -18.16 -9.92 -2.37
#